data_AF-A0A3N5W6R9-F1
#
_entry.id   AF-A0A3N5W6R9-F1
#
_cell.length_a   1.000
_cell.length_b   1.000
_cell.length_c   1.000
_cell.angle_alpha   90.00
_cell.angle_beta   90.00
_cell.angle_gamma   90.00
#
_symmetry.space_group_name_H-M   'P 1'
#
loop_
_entity.id
_entity.type
_entity.pdbx_description
1 polymer ?
#
loop_
_entity_poly.entity_id
_entity_poly.type
_entity_poly.pdbx_seq_one_letter_code
_entity_poly.pdbx_strand_id
1 'polypeptide(L)'
;VHVEAVIHLHRTLSEIKKEGMRAGVSLNPSTPVCLIEPALDYADLVLVMSVNPGFGGQELIPEVLPKIKEIRRLITRNGRPVELEVDGGITVDNIGAVADAGADVFVSGSGIFGTPDYAKTIAAMRRNILPQRAQSSQRK
;
A
#
# COMPACT_ATOMS: atom_id res chain seq x y z
N VAL A 1 8.08 -9.96 0.72
CA VAL A 1 9.00 -10.34 1.82
C VAL A 1 9.43 -9.08 2.54
N HIS A 2 9.52 -9.12 3.87
CA HIS A 2 10.02 -7.99 4.65
C HIS A 2 11.50 -7.73 4.37
N VAL A 3 11.87 -6.47 4.08
CA VAL A 3 13.27 -6.07 3.92
C VAL A 3 14.09 -6.35 5.18
N GLU A 4 13.43 -6.33 6.33
CA GLU A 4 14.01 -6.58 7.66
C GLU A 4 14.30 -8.07 7.92
N ALA A 5 13.66 -8.98 7.17
CA ALA A 5 13.70 -10.41 7.44
C ALA A 5 14.79 -11.15 6.64
N VAL A 6 15.47 -10.47 5.71
CA VAL A 6 16.41 -11.12 4.79
C VAL A 6 17.71 -10.33 4.68
N ILE A 7 18.83 -11.04 4.69
CA ILE A 7 20.17 -10.45 4.47
C ILE A 7 20.37 -10.11 3.00
N HIS A 8 19.86 -10.97 2.10
CA HIS A 8 20.07 -10.86 0.65
C HIS A 8 18.73 -10.65 -0.07
N LEU A 9 18.20 -9.42 0.02
CA LEU A 9 16.90 -9.07 -0.59
C LEU A 9 16.86 -9.35 -2.11
N HIS A 10 17.89 -8.92 -2.86
CA HIS A 10 17.98 -9.17 -4.31
C HIS A 10 17.88 -10.66 -4.66
N ARG A 11 18.64 -11.52 -3.96
CA ARG A 11 18.59 -12.97 -4.17
C ARG A 11 17.19 -13.49 -3.90
N THR A 12 16.59 -13.10 -2.79
CA THR A 12 15.25 -13.55 -2.38
C THR A 12 14.20 -13.20 -3.43
N LEU A 13 14.14 -11.94 -3.89
CA LEU A 13 13.18 -11.53 -4.93
C LEU A 13 13.47 -12.21 -6.27
N SER A 14 14.73 -12.42 -6.62
CA SER A 14 15.12 -13.13 -7.85
C SER A 14 14.69 -14.59 -7.84
N GLU A 15 14.84 -15.30 -6.72
CA GLU A 15 14.37 -16.70 -6.62
C GLU A 15 12.84 -16.78 -6.73
N ILE A 16 12.09 -15.87 -6.09
CA ILE A 16 10.62 -15.80 -6.26
C ILE A 16 10.25 -15.65 -7.76
N LYS A 17 10.97 -14.79 -8.49
CA LYS A 17 10.73 -14.59 -9.92
C LYS A 17 11.11 -15.79 -10.80
N LYS A 18 12.16 -16.55 -10.44
CA LYS A 18 12.55 -17.78 -11.17
C LYS A 18 11.47 -18.85 -11.12
N GLU A 19 10.68 -18.88 -10.05
CA GLU A 19 9.51 -19.74 -9.90
C GLU A 19 8.26 -19.22 -10.66
N GLY A 20 8.42 -18.16 -11.48
CA GLY A 20 7.33 -17.60 -12.29
C GLY A 20 6.33 -16.73 -11.52
N MET A 21 6.66 -16.33 -10.28
CA MET A 21 5.81 -15.49 -9.44
C MET A 21 6.18 -14.00 -9.52
N ARG A 22 5.23 -13.13 -9.18
CA ARG A 22 5.51 -11.72 -8.89
C ARG A 22 6.23 -11.61 -7.54
N ALA A 23 7.23 -10.74 -7.45
CA ALA A 23 8.04 -10.56 -6.25
C ALA A 23 7.86 -9.16 -5.65
N GLY A 24 7.47 -9.10 -4.37
CA GLY A 24 7.26 -7.85 -3.65
C GLY A 24 8.17 -7.70 -2.42
N VAL A 25 8.53 -6.45 -2.12
CA VAL A 25 9.23 -6.06 -0.88
C VAL A 25 8.28 -5.33 0.06
N SER A 26 8.35 -5.66 1.34
CA SER A 26 7.48 -5.11 2.39
C SER A 26 8.33 -4.36 3.40
N LEU A 27 7.78 -3.30 4.02
CA LEU A 27 8.45 -2.56 5.09
C LEU A 27 7.50 -2.18 6.23
N ASN A 28 8.02 -2.24 7.45
CA ASN A 28 7.31 -1.85 8.68
C ASN A 28 7.16 -0.32 8.81
N PRO A 29 6.29 0.16 9.72
CA PRO A 29 6.10 1.58 9.97
C PRO A 29 7.40 2.32 10.32
N SER A 30 8.29 1.71 11.09
CA SER A 30 9.58 2.31 11.49
C SER A 30 10.71 2.15 10.47
N THR A 31 10.55 1.27 9.48
CA THR A 31 11.64 0.91 8.56
C THR A 31 11.88 2.01 7.53
N PRO A 32 13.10 2.57 7.42
CA PRO A 32 13.39 3.65 6.48
C PRO A 32 13.15 3.27 5.02
N VAL A 33 12.60 4.20 4.23
CA VAL A 33 12.29 3.98 2.81
C VAL A 33 13.55 3.69 1.99
N CYS A 34 14.68 4.30 2.33
CA CYS A 34 15.94 4.10 1.61
C CYS A 34 16.40 2.63 1.55
N LEU A 35 15.95 1.78 2.48
CA LEU A 35 16.31 0.35 2.49
C LEU A 35 15.68 -0.42 1.31
N ILE A 36 14.59 0.07 0.73
CA ILE A 36 13.91 -0.58 -0.39
C ILE A 36 14.22 0.09 -1.75
N GLU A 37 14.88 1.25 -1.77
CA GLU A 37 15.15 1.98 -3.01
C GLU A 37 15.90 1.13 -4.06
N PRO A 38 16.96 0.37 -3.71
CA PRO A 38 17.62 -0.51 -4.67
C PRO A 38 16.72 -1.63 -5.19
N ALA A 39 15.69 -2.03 -4.42
CA ALA A 39 14.80 -3.11 -4.79
C ALA A 39 13.77 -2.71 -5.84
N LEU A 40 13.53 -1.42 -6.05
CA LEU A 40 12.59 -0.94 -7.05
C LEU A 40 12.97 -1.37 -8.47
N ASP A 41 14.24 -1.69 -8.72
CA ASP A 41 14.71 -2.18 -10.02
C ASP A 41 14.22 -3.57 -10.39
N TYR A 42 13.89 -4.38 -9.40
CA TYR A 42 13.60 -5.81 -9.59
C TYR A 42 12.38 -6.30 -8.81
N ALA A 43 11.73 -5.47 -8.00
CA ALA A 43 10.44 -5.75 -7.39
C ALA A 43 9.28 -5.42 -8.36
N ASP A 44 8.19 -6.15 -8.25
CA ASP A 44 6.93 -5.87 -8.95
C ASP A 44 5.92 -5.13 -8.06
N LEU A 45 6.18 -5.11 -6.75
CA LEU A 45 5.30 -4.54 -5.73
C LEU A 45 6.10 -4.08 -4.50
N VAL A 46 5.70 -2.95 -3.93
CA VAL A 46 6.13 -2.48 -2.62
C VAL A 46 4.92 -2.48 -1.69
N LEU A 47 5.02 -3.18 -0.56
CA LEU A 47 4.00 -3.20 0.48
C LEU A 47 4.41 -2.35 1.68
N VAL A 48 3.61 -1.36 2.03
CA VAL A 48 3.78 -0.56 3.25
C VAL A 48 2.85 -1.07 4.33
N MET A 49 3.42 -1.50 5.45
CA MET A 49 2.60 -1.76 6.65
C MET A 49 2.18 -0.42 7.27
N SER A 50 0.88 -0.20 7.38
CA SER A 50 0.27 0.95 8.06
C SER A 50 -0.13 0.64 9.51
N VAL A 51 0.20 -0.55 10.00
CA VAL A 51 0.09 -1.00 11.40
C VAL A 51 1.33 -1.79 11.77
N ASN A 52 1.53 -2.11 13.06
CA ASN A 52 2.55 -3.09 13.42
C ASN A 52 2.06 -4.49 13.01
N PRO A 53 2.86 -5.27 12.25
CA PRO A 53 2.43 -6.57 11.74
C PRO A 53 2.14 -7.55 12.88
N GLY A 54 1.16 -8.44 12.66
CA GLY A 54 0.85 -9.56 13.56
C GLY A 54 -0.63 -9.77 13.83
N PHE A 55 -1.44 -8.71 13.82
CA PHE A 55 -2.86 -8.78 14.17
C PHE A 55 -3.75 -7.93 13.24
N GLY A 56 -4.94 -8.45 12.91
CA GLY A 56 -5.98 -7.69 12.22
C GLY A 56 -6.77 -6.78 13.18
N GLY A 57 -7.57 -5.86 12.62
CA GLY A 57 -8.42 -4.96 13.41
C GLY A 57 -7.73 -3.75 14.02
N GLN A 58 -6.43 -3.59 13.77
CA GLN A 58 -5.67 -2.40 14.18
C GLN A 58 -6.05 -1.18 13.34
N GLU A 59 -5.92 0.00 13.94
CA GLU A 59 -6.13 1.28 13.26
C GLU A 59 -4.89 1.70 12.47
N LEU A 60 -5.11 2.29 11.29
CA LEU A 60 -4.04 2.87 10.47
C LEU A 60 -3.25 3.91 11.26
N ILE A 61 -1.93 3.82 11.23
CA ILE A 61 -0.97 4.79 11.79
C ILE A 61 -0.85 5.96 10.79
N PRO A 62 -1.39 7.17 11.09
CA PRO A 62 -1.42 8.28 10.13
C PRO A 62 -0.04 8.77 9.70
N GLU A 63 0.97 8.60 10.55
CA GLU A 63 2.37 8.95 10.30
C GLU A 63 3.00 8.12 9.16
N VAL A 64 2.32 7.08 8.67
CA VAL A 64 2.73 6.30 7.51
C VAL A 64 2.33 6.98 6.19
N LEU A 65 1.38 7.91 6.16
CA LEU A 65 0.97 8.59 4.92
C LEU A 65 2.11 9.36 4.22
N PRO A 66 2.98 10.11 4.93
CA PRO A 66 4.19 10.69 4.31
C PRO A 66 5.12 9.66 3.68
N LYS A 67 5.26 8.47 4.29
CA LYS A 67 6.07 7.37 3.77
C LYS A 67 5.51 6.84 2.44
N ILE A 68 4.19 6.67 2.35
CA ILE A 68 3.52 6.24 1.10
C ILE A 68 3.81 7.26 -0.02
N LYS A 69 3.72 8.56 0.28
CA LYS A 69 4.05 9.64 -0.67
C LYS A 69 5.50 9.60 -1.13
N GLU A 70 6.43 9.36 -0.21
CA GLU A 70 7.86 9.22 -0.53
C GLU A 70 8.10 8.05 -1.47
N ILE A 71 7.55 6.87 -1.15
CA ILE A 71 7.68 5.66 -1.98
C ILE A 71 7.08 5.87 -3.36
N ARG A 72 5.90 6.51 -3.46
CA ARG A 72 5.31 6.87 -4.76
C ARG A 72 6.26 7.72 -5.58
N ARG A 73 6.88 8.74 -5.00
CA ARG A 73 7.87 9.58 -5.72
C ARG A 73 9.06 8.76 -6.21
N LEU A 74 9.57 7.84 -5.40
CA LEU A 74 10.67 6.95 -5.78
C LEU A 74 10.27 6.02 -6.94
N ILE A 75 9.10 5.39 -6.86
CA ILE A 75 8.56 4.54 -7.93
C ILE A 75 8.43 5.35 -9.24
N THR A 76 7.81 6.53 -9.18
CA THR A 76 7.67 7.42 -10.35
C THR A 76 9.02 7.81 -10.93
N ARG A 77 10.01 8.14 -10.08
CA ARG A 77 11.37 8.49 -10.51
C ARG A 77 12.10 7.31 -11.15
N ASN A 78 11.90 6.10 -10.61
CA ASN A 78 12.49 4.88 -11.15
C ASN A 78 11.91 4.50 -12.52
N GLY A 79 10.69 4.94 -12.83
CA GLY A 79 10.05 4.71 -14.14
C GLY A 79 9.65 3.26 -14.41
N ARG A 80 9.72 2.39 -13.40
CA ARG A 80 9.30 0.99 -13.50
C ARG A 80 7.85 0.80 -13.04
N PRO A 81 7.14 -0.19 -13.59
CA PRO A 81 5.76 -0.49 -13.20
C PRO A 81 5.70 -1.26 -11.87
N VAL A 82 6.05 -0.59 -10.77
CA VAL A 82 5.97 -1.13 -9.42
C VAL A 82 4.65 -0.70 -8.79
N GLU A 83 3.84 -1.67 -8.36
CA GLU A 83 2.61 -1.40 -7.61
C GLU A 83 2.96 -0.97 -6.18
N LEU A 84 2.23 0.02 -5.65
CA LEU A 84 2.32 0.42 -4.25
C LEU A 84 1.10 -0.10 -3.47
N GLU A 85 1.33 -1.07 -2.61
CA GLU A 85 0.31 -1.67 -1.73
C GLU A 85 0.41 -1.11 -0.31
N VAL A 86 -0.73 -0.96 0.36
CA VAL A 86 -0.81 -0.58 1.78
C VAL A 86 -1.66 -1.60 2.54
N ASP A 87 -1.12 -2.11 3.65
CA ASP A 87 -1.79 -3.09 4.51
C ASP A 87 -1.80 -2.65 5.99
N GLY A 88 -3.00 -2.64 6.56
CA GLY A 88 -3.24 -2.34 7.96
C GLY A 88 -4.27 -1.24 8.19
N GLY A 89 -5.40 -1.59 8.77
CA GLY A 89 -6.40 -0.61 9.21
C GLY A 89 -7.09 0.18 8.09
N ILE A 90 -7.11 -0.35 6.86
CA ILE A 90 -7.80 0.30 5.73
C ILE A 90 -9.31 0.12 5.86
N THR A 91 -10.04 1.23 5.81
CA THR A 91 -11.51 1.31 5.94
C THR A 91 -12.09 2.20 4.84
N VAL A 92 -13.42 2.25 4.74
CA VAL A 92 -14.12 3.19 3.85
C VAL A 92 -13.71 4.64 4.12
N ASP A 93 -13.49 5.00 5.38
CA ASP A 93 -13.27 6.40 5.78
C ASP A 93 -11.87 6.91 5.46
N ASN A 94 -10.86 6.03 5.43
CA ASN A 94 -9.46 6.43 5.24
C ASN A 94 -8.87 6.05 3.87
N ILE A 95 -9.50 5.15 3.10
CA ILE A 95 -8.95 4.66 1.84
C ILE A 95 -8.68 5.77 0.81
N GLY A 96 -9.49 6.83 0.82
CA GLY A 96 -9.27 8.01 -0.04
C GLY A 96 -7.96 8.73 0.27
N ALA A 97 -7.65 8.94 1.55
CA ALA A 97 -6.39 9.56 1.96
C ALA A 97 -5.16 8.68 1.64
N VAL A 98 -5.32 7.36 1.70
CA VAL A 98 -4.28 6.38 1.34
C VAL A 98 -4.06 6.37 -0.18
N ALA A 99 -5.14 6.46 -0.96
CA ALA A 99 -5.07 6.62 -2.42
C ALA A 99 -4.41 7.95 -2.82
N ASP A 100 -4.80 9.07 -2.19
CA ASP A 100 -4.19 10.39 -2.40
C ASP A 100 -2.71 10.43 -2.00
N ALA A 101 -2.28 9.59 -1.06
CA ALA A 101 -0.87 9.40 -0.73
C ALA A 101 -0.10 8.64 -1.83
N GLY A 102 -0.79 7.94 -2.72
CA GLY A 102 -0.24 7.34 -3.92
C GLY A 102 -0.29 5.82 -3.97
N ALA A 103 -1.06 5.15 -3.10
CA ALA A 103 -1.25 3.70 -3.16
C ALA A 103 -2.12 3.26 -4.35
N ASP A 104 -1.80 2.11 -4.94
CA ASP A 104 -2.54 1.46 -6.02
C ASP A 104 -3.40 0.29 -5.50
N VAL A 105 -2.87 -0.43 -4.51
CA VAL A 105 -3.45 -1.66 -3.96
C VAL A 105 -3.72 -1.48 -2.46
N PHE A 106 -4.86 -1.97 -1.99
CA PHE A 106 -5.35 -1.75 -0.63
C PHE A 106 -5.74 -3.09 0.00
N VAL A 107 -5.09 -3.45 1.11
CA VAL A 107 -5.46 -4.62 1.89
C VAL A 107 -6.42 -4.20 3.00
N SER A 108 -7.63 -4.75 3.00
CA SER A 108 -8.64 -4.49 4.02
C SER A 108 -9.28 -5.79 4.51
N GLY A 109 -8.87 -6.22 5.70
CA GLY A 109 -9.46 -7.37 6.40
C GLY A 109 -10.73 -6.97 7.16
N SER A 110 -10.58 -6.51 8.39
CA SER A 110 -11.70 -6.10 9.26
C SER A 110 -12.58 -5.00 8.65
N GLY A 111 -12.00 -4.12 7.83
CA GLY A 111 -12.73 -3.06 7.13
C GLY A 111 -13.75 -3.58 6.11
N ILE A 112 -13.64 -4.83 5.64
CA ILE A 112 -14.62 -5.49 4.77
C ILE A 112 -15.37 -6.58 5.55
N PHE A 113 -14.64 -7.54 6.11
CA PHE A 113 -15.23 -8.72 6.75
C PHE A 113 -15.93 -8.42 8.08
N GLY A 114 -15.67 -7.26 8.69
CA GLY A 114 -16.40 -6.77 9.85
C GLY A 114 -17.75 -6.10 9.52
N THR A 115 -18.14 -6.06 8.24
CA THR A 115 -19.39 -5.43 7.79
C THR A 115 -20.41 -6.48 7.33
N PRO A 116 -21.73 -6.21 7.42
CA PRO A 116 -22.76 -7.19 7.05
C PRO A 116 -22.91 -7.36 5.53
N ASP A 117 -22.43 -6.43 4.71
CA ASP A 117 -22.57 -6.44 3.25
C ASP A 117 -21.25 -6.02 2.58
N TYR A 118 -20.49 -7.02 2.14
CA TYR A 118 -19.17 -6.82 1.54
C TYR A 118 -19.26 -6.04 0.23
N ALA A 119 -20.30 -6.28 -0.59
CA ALA A 119 -20.46 -5.62 -1.87
C ALA A 119 -20.71 -4.13 -1.68
N LYS A 120 -21.57 -3.75 -0.72
CA LYS A 120 -21.83 -2.35 -0.36
C LYS A 120 -20.57 -1.66 0.17
N THR A 121 -19.80 -2.34 1.02
CA THR A 121 -18.54 -1.81 1.58
C THR A 121 -17.48 -1.59 0.50
N ILE A 122 -17.25 -2.57 -0.38
CA ILE A 122 -16.29 -2.45 -1.49
C ILE A 122 -16.73 -1.34 -2.46
N ALA A 123 -18.04 -1.22 -2.74
CA ALA A 123 -18.55 -0.14 -3.57
C ALA A 123 -18.30 1.25 -2.94
N ALA A 124 -18.43 1.37 -1.62
CA ALA A 124 -18.11 2.60 -0.90
C ALA A 124 -16.61 2.92 -0.95
N MET A 125 -15.75 1.93 -0.74
CA MET A 125 -14.29 2.07 -0.87
C MET A 125 -13.89 2.59 -2.27
N ARG A 126 -14.44 1.98 -3.34
CA ARG A 126 -14.20 2.43 -4.72
C ARG A 126 -14.64 3.88 -4.97
N ARG A 127 -15.80 4.30 -4.42
CA ARG A 127 -16.26 5.69 -4.52
C ARG A 127 -15.31 6.68 -3.86
N ASN A 128 -14.64 6.28 -2.79
CA ASN A 128 -13.73 7.15 -2.04
C ASN A 128 -12.31 7.21 -2.62
N ILE A 129 -11.92 6.29 -3.51
CA ILE A 129 -10.66 6.33 -4.27
C ILE A 129 -10.79 7.20 -5.53
N LEU A 130 -11.97 7.23 -6.14
CA LEU A 130 -12.20 8.07 -7.32
C LEU A 130 -12.16 9.54 -6.92
N PRO A 131 -11.49 10.42 -7.69
CA PRO A 131 -11.42 11.82 -7.36
C PRO A 131 -12.84 12.38 -7.22
N GLN A 132 -13.18 12.98 -6.07
CA GLN A 132 -14.41 13.75 -5.84
C GLN A 132 -14.41 15.06 -6.65
N ARG A 133 -14.02 15.02 -7.93
CA ARG A 133 -13.93 16.16 -8.85
C ARG A 133 -15.29 16.70 -9.32
N ALA A 134 -16.41 16.31 -8.70
CA ALA A 134 -17.75 16.64 -9.18
C ALA A 134 -18.69 17.30 -8.16
N GLN A 135 -18.24 17.72 -6.97
CA GLN A 135 -19.16 18.33 -5.97
C GLN A 135 -18.86 19.77 -5.56
N SER A 136 -17.87 20.44 -6.15
CA SER A 136 -17.56 21.85 -5.84
C SER A 136 -18.11 22.90 -6.83
N SER A 137 -18.97 22.54 -7.80
CA SER A 137 -19.57 23.52 -8.75
C SER A 137 -20.97 24.04 -8.38
N GLN A 138 -21.50 23.69 -7.21
CA GLN A 138 -22.78 24.22 -6.70
C GLN A 138 -22.59 24.92 -5.35
N ARG A 139 -21.78 25.97 -5.33
CA ARG A 139 -22.00 27.13 -4.47
C ARG A 139 -21.75 28.37 -5.33
N LYS A 140 -22.80 28.77 -6.03
CA LYS A 140 -23.01 30.18 -6.40
C LYS A 140 -23.43 30.94 -5.15
#